data_AF-A0A2H3DF11-F1
#
_entry.id   AF-A0A2H3DF11-F1
#
_cell.length_a   1.000
_cell.length_b   1.000
_cell.length_c   1.000
_cell.angle_alpha   90.00
_cell.angle_beta   90.00
_cell.angle_gamma   90.00
#
_symmetry.space_group_name_H-M   'P 1'
#
loop_
_entity.id
_entity.type
_entity.pdbx_description
1 polymer ?
#
loop_
_entity_poly.entity_id
_entity_poly.type
_entity_poly.pdbx_seq_one_letter_code
_entity_poly.pdbx_strand_id
1 'polypeptide(L)'
;FDSTSGPSGSPTPRVFVGVASNGTDNIFVSKNAGYTWTAVAGQQQTYFPYKGVLSPAEGLLYVSYSDGTGPYDGTLGTVHKYDIADATRTDITPVSGSDLSFGFGGLAVDVKNPGTLMVAELNSWWPDGQIYRSTDSGATWSTFWTWGAYAEINKCYGYTDGLASTMLIRLWGINRLGG
;
A
#
# COMPACT_ATOMS: atom_id res chain seq x y z
N PHE A 1 -6.71 7.64 10.67
CA PHE A 1 -6.32 8.59 11.72
C PHE A 1 -4.83 8.80 11.66
N ASP A 2 -4.36 10.03 11.89
CA ASP A 2 -2.93 10.33 11.96
C ASP A 2 -2.44 10.40 13.42
N SER A 3 -1.78 9.33 13.86
CA SER A 3 -1.26 9.20 15.22
C SER A 3 -0.13 10.16 15.57
N THR A 4 0.43 10.88 14.58
CA THR A 4 1.45 11.91 14.82
C THR A 4 0.84 13.27 15.17
N SER A 5 -0.49 13.39 15.11
CA SER A 5 -1.19 14.66 15.31
C SER A 5 -1.88 14.75 16.68
N GLY A 6 -1.68 15.89 17.35
CA GLY A 6 -2.30 16.22 18.63
C GLY A 6 -1.68 15.52 19.85
N PRO A 7 -1.98 15.99 21.07
CA PRO A 7 -1.50 15.36 22.30
C PRO A 7 -2.28 14.08 22.62
N SER A 8 -1.60 13.12 23.27
CA SER A 8 -2.24 11.90 23.79
C SER A 8 -3.40 12.24 24.73
N GLY A 9 -4.52 11.53 24.58
CA GLY A 9 -5.74 11.76 25.36
C GLY A 9 -6.70 12.79 24.77
N SER A 10 -6.34 13.45 23.66
CA SER A 10 -7.23 14.33 22.90
C SER A 10 -7.68 13.67 21.58
N PRO A 11 -8.81 14.12 20.99
CA PRO A 11 -9.20 13.67 19.65
C PRO A 11 -8.09 13.90 18.64
N THR A 12 -7.80 12.90 17.80
CA THR A 12 -6.80 13.01 16.73
C THR A 12 -7.20 14.13 15.76
N PRO A 13 -6.44 15.23 15.66
CA PRO A 13 -6.83 16.35 14.82
C PRO A 13 -6.82 15.99 13.34
N ARG A 14 -5.85 15.21 12.87
CA ARG A 14 -5.71 14.89 11.45
C ARG A 14 -6.33 13.54 11.10
N VAL A 15 -7.31 13.56 10.20
CA VAL A 15 -8.03 12.38 9.72
C VAL A 15 -8.07 12.42 8.20
N PHE A 16 -7.64 11.35 7.55
CA PHE A 16 -7.77 11.15 6.10
C PHE A 16 -8.92 10.20 5.80
N VAL A 17 -9.69 10.51 4.76
CA VAL A 17 -10.81 9.70 4.28
C VAL A 17 -10.69 9.55 2.77
N GLY A 18 -10.74 8.31 2.29
CA GLY A 18 -10.92 8.00 0.88
C GLY A 18 -12.40 7.86 0.54
N VAL A 19 -12.79 8.35 -0.62
CA VAL A 19 -14.14 8.29 -1.20
C VAL A 19 -14.04 7.58 -2.54
N ALA A 20 -14.95 6.65 -2.81
CA ALA A 20 -15.01 5.94 -4.09
C ALA A 20 -15.50 6.88 -5.20
N SER A 21 -14.61 7.76 -5.65
CA SER A 21 -14.82 8.68 -6.76
C SER A 21 -13.63 8.65 -7.71
N ASN A 22 -13.90 8.68 -9.01
CA ASN A 22 -12.92 8.83 -10.08
C ASN A 22 -13.23 10.09 -10.90
N GLY A 23 -12.22 10.70 -11.49
CA GLY A 23 -12.32 11.98 -12.20
C GLY A 23 -12.55 13.22 -11.32
N THR A 24 -12.61 13.08 -9.99
CA THR A 24 -12.78 14.18 -9.03
C THR A 24 -11.97 13.93 -7.75
N ASP A 25 -11.97 14.88 -6.82
CA ASP A 25 -11.32 14.72 -5.51
C ASP A 25 -11.85 13.47 -4.77
N ASN A 26 -10.94 12.59 -4.36
CA ASN A 26 -11.28 11.28 -3.79
C ASN A 26 -10.58 10.98 -2.47
N ILE A 27 -9.63 11.79 -2.03
CA ILE A 27 -9.03 11.80 -0.69
C ILE A 27 -9.27 13.17 -0.05
N PHE A 28 -9.80 13.16 1.16
CA PHE A 28 -10.05 14.33 1.96
C PHE A 28 -9.30 14.24 3.28
N VAL A 29 -8.91 15.40 3.81
CA VAL A 29 -8.26 15.54 5.11
C VAL A 29 -9.03 16.52 5.98
N SER A 30 -9.31 16.12 7.21
CA SER A 30 -9.63 17.03 8.29
C SER A 30 -8.38 17.31 9.09
N LYS A 31 -8.22 18.55 9.57
CA LYS A 31 -7.14 18.97 10.49
C LYS A 31 -7.66 19.37 11.87
N ASN A 32 -8.96 19.19 12.10
CA ASN A 32 -9.68 19.58 13.30
C ASN A 32 -10.67 18.48 13.72
N ALA A 33 -10.19 17.23 13.81
CA ALA A 33 -10.94 16.10 14.34
C ALA A 33 -12.30 15.87 13.66
N GLY A 34 -12.42 16.20 12.37
CA GLY A 34 -13.61 15.97 11.55
C GLY A 34 -14.59 17.14 11.44
N TYR A 35 -14.33 18.30 12.05
CA TYR A 35 -15.23 19.46 11.94
C TYR A 35 -15.29 20.04 10.53
N THR A 36 -14.14 20.17 9.86
CA THR A 36 -14.05 20.59 8.46
C THR A 36 -13.15 19.66 7.65
N TRP A 37 -13.41 19.61 6.35
CA TRP A 37 -12.74 18.72 5.41
C TRP A 37 -12.30 19.51 4.18
N THR A 38 -11.09 19.22 3.70
CA THR A 38 -10.55 19.74 2.45
C THR A 38 -9.97 18.61 1.64
N ALA A 39 -10.04 18.70 0.31
CA ALA A 39 -9.35 17.77 -0.57
C ALA A 39 -7.84 17.74 -0.29
N VAL A 40 -7.21 16.57 -0.37
CA VAL A 40 -5.75 16.46 -0.30
C VAL A 40 -5.14 17.06 -1.56
N ALA A 41 -4.29 18.06 -1.37
CA ALA A 41 -3.64 18.75 -2.49
C ALA A 41 -2.77 17.79 -3.31
N GLY A 42 -2.86 17.88 -4.64
CA GLY A 42 -2.03 17.07 -5.56
C GLY A 42 -2.37 15.57 -5.57
N GLN A 43 -3.50 15.16 -5.01
CA GLN A 43 -3.98 13.78 -5.10
C GLN A 43 -4.11 13.32 -6.56
N GLN A 44 -3.95 12.02 -6.80
CA GLN A 44 -4.39 11.44 -8.07
C GLN A 44 -5.92 11.35 -8.07
N GLN A 45 -6.56 11.60 -9.21
CA GLN A 45 -8.02 11.57 -9.34
C GLN A 45 -8.48 10.54 -10.38
N THR A 46 -7.56 9.88 -11.09
CA THR A 46 -7.89 8.98 -12.20
C THR A 46 -8.57 7.70 -11.72
N TYR A 47 -8.11 7.15 -10.60
CA TYR A 47 -8.51 5.84 -10.09
C TYR A 47 -9.19 5.92 -8.71
N PHE A 48 -9.93 4.88 -8.33
CA PHE A 48 -10.58 4.79 -7.02
C PHE A 48 -9.57 4.44 -5.92
N PRO A 49 -9.55 5.15 -4.78
CA PRO A 49 -8.72 4.78 -3.64
C PRO A 49 -9.25 3.51 -2.97
N TYR A 50 -8.40 2.49 -2.87
CA TYR A 50 -8.77 1.19 -2.33
C TYR A 50 -8.40 1.04 -0.85
N LYS A 51 -7.15 1.35 -0.50
CA LYS A 51 -6.64 1.34 0.88
C LYS A 51 -5.71 2.52 1.10
N GLY A 52 -5.86 3.19 2.24
CA GLY A 52 -4.93 4.21 2.73
C GLY A 52 -4.30 3.77 4.06
N VAL A 53 -2.97 3.76 4.14
CA VAL A 53 -2.23 3.34 5.34
C VAL A 53 -1.17 4.38 5.68
N LEU A 54 -1.17 4.84 6.93
CA LEU A 54 -0.20 5.81 7.43
C LEU A 54 1.08 5.10 7.89
N SER A 55 2.24 5.67 7.57
CA SER A 55 3.51 5.39 8.22
C SER A 55 3.87 6.55 9.15
N PRO A 56 3.63 6.43 10.47
CA PRO A 56 3.87 7.53 11.40
C PRO A 56 5.35 7.93 11.49
N ALA A 57 6.25 6.96 11.42
CA ALA A 57 7.69 7.19 11.52
C ALA A 57 8.26 7.93 10.30
N GLU A 58 7.64 7.75 9.13
CA GLU A 58 8.04 8.43 7.89
C GLU A 58 7.25 9.72 7.64
N GLY A 59 6.11 9.92 8.32
CA GLY A 59 5.21 11.04 8.02
C GLY A 59 4.49 10.89 6.68
N LEU A 60 4.32 9.65 6.19
CA LEU A 60 3.77 9.35 4.87
C LEU A 60 2.38 8.71 4.96
N LEU A 61 1.50 9.07 4.04
CA LEU A 61 0.27 8.32 3.74
C LEU A 61 0.48 7.54 2.43
N TYR A 62 0.42 6.21 2.50
CA TYR A 62 0.41 5.35 1.32
C TYR A 62 -1.02 5.06 0.90
N VAL A 63 -1.28 5.07 -0.41
CA VAL A 63 -2.60 4.78 -0.96
C VAL A 63 -2.48 3.89 -2.19
N SER A 64 -3.25 2.79 -2.22
CA SER A 64 -3.44 1.94 -3.39
C SER A 64 -4.70 2.33 -4.15
N TYR A 65 -4.65 2.20 -5.47
CA TYR A 65 -5.75 2.59 -6.35
C TYR A 65 -6.04 1.53 -7.42
N SER A 66 -7.29 1.51 -7.89
CA SER A 66 -7.77 0.66 -8.99
C SER A 66 -8.79 1.43 -9.84
N ASP A 67 -8.88 1.14 -11.13
CA ASP A 67 -9.93 1.64 -12.04
C ASP A 67 -11.28 0.92 -11.85
N GLY A 68 -11.28 -0.20 -11.13
CA GLY A 68 -12.47 -0.92 -10.67
C GLY A 68 -12.64 -0.88 -9.16
N THR A 69 -13.87 -1.02 -8.67
CA THR A 69 -14.17 -1.07 -7.23
C THR A 69 -14.06 -2.49 -6.66
N GLY A 70 -13.76 -3.49 -7.48
CA GLY A 70 -13.59 -4.89 -7.12
C GLY A 70 -14.90 -5.61 -6.78
N PRO A 71 -14.81 -6.87 -6.31
CA PRO A 71 -13.58 -7.63 -6.14
C PRO A 71 -13.14 -8.36 -7.41
N TYR A 72 -13.89 -8.26 -8.53
CA TYR A 72 -13.64 -9.07 -9.73
C TYR A 72 -13.08 -8.29 -10.92
N ASP A 73 -13.21 -6.97 -10.92
CA ASP A 73 -12.68 -6.06 -11.93
C ASP A 73 -11.33 -5.45 -11.48
N GLY A 74 -10.86 -4.43 -12.21
CA GLY A 74 -9.57 -3.78 -11.99
C GLY A 74 -8.56 -4.17 -13.08
N THR A 75 -8.40 -3.28 -14.07
CA THR A 75 -7.47 -3.46 -15.21
C THR A 75 -6.30 -2.50 -15.19
N LEU A 76 -6.39 -1.42 -14.42
CA LEU A 76 -5.32 -0.45 -14.21
C LEU A 76 -5.39 0.10 -12.79
N GLY A 77 -4.26 0.54 -12.26
CA GLY A 77 -4.21 1.19 -10.98
C GLY A 77 -2.83 1.72 -10.68
N THR A 78 -2.71 2.42 -9.56
CA THR A 78 -1.45 3.02 -9.13
C THR A 78 -1.28 2.88 -7.63
N VAL A 79 -0.05 3.08 -7.17
CA VAL A 79 0.29 3.19 -5.75
C VAL A 79 1.01 4.50 -5.55
N HIS A 80 0.53 5.30 -4.61
CA HIS A 80 1.14 6.60 -4.30
C HIS A 80 1.53 6.68 -2.83
N LYS A 81 2.57 7.48 -2.56
CA LYS A 81 2.83 8.03 -1.24
C LYS A 81 2.56 9.52 -1.23
N TYR A 82 2.07 10.02 -0.11
CA TYR A 82 1.84 11.42 0.15
C TYR A 82 2.63 11.84 1.38
N ASP A 83 3.57 12.77 1.20
CA ASP A 83 4.27 13.42 2.30
C ASP A 83 3.34 14.44 2.96
N ILE A 84 3.05 14.23 4.24
CA ILE A 84 2.08 15.04 4.97
C ILE A 84 2.65 16.43 5.32
N ALA A 85 3.96 16.53 5.54
CA ALA A 85 4.61 17.78 5.90
C ALA A 85 4.78 18.67 4.66
N ASP A 86 5.27 18.08 3.57
CA ASP A 86 5.54 18.79 2.33
C ASP A 86 4.31 18.93 1.43
N ALA A 87 3.24 18.21 1.74
CA ALA A 87 2.02 18.12 0.94
C ALA A 87 2.29 17.67 -0.51
N THR A 88 3.25 16.76 -0.70
CA THR A 88 3.67 16.27 -2.01
C THR A 88 3.26 14.82 -2.23
N ARG A 89 2.79 14.51 -3.45
CA ARG A 89 2.44 13.15 -3.86
C ARG A 89 3.52 12.60 -4.79
N THR A 90 4.01 11.39 -4.50
CA THR A 90 4.91 10.63 -5.36
C THR A 90 4.22 9.36 -5.85
N ASP A 91 4.35 9.07 -7.14
CA ASP A 91 3.98 7.77 -7.71
C ASP A 91 5.08 6.74 -7.40
N ILE A 92 4.67 5.62 -6.81
CA ILE A 92 5.54 4.51 -6.41
C ILE A 92 5.01 3.19 -6.98
N THR A 93 4.27 3.25 -8.09
CA THR A 93 3.65 2.07 -8.70
C THR A 93 4.74 1.03 -9.07
N PRO A 94 4.62 -0.24 -8.63
CA PRO A 94 5.68 -1.25 -8.81
C PRO A 94 6.02 -1.62 -10.25
N VAL A 95 5.06 -1.46 -11.16
CA VAL A 95 5.15 -1.87 -12.57
C VAL A 95 4.55 -0.80 -13.49
N SER A 96 4.87 -0.84 -14.78
CA SER A 96 4.38 0.13 -15.76
C SER A 96 4.29 -0.49 -17.17
N GLY A 97 3.72 0.25 -18.12
CA GLY A 97 3.63 -0.19 -19.51
C GLY A 97 2.77 -1.44 -19.65
N SER A 98 3.26 -2.43 -20.41
CA SER A 98 2.55 -3.71 -20.64
C SER A 98 2.44 -4.59 -19.40
N ASP A 99 3.29 -4.35 -18.39
CA ASP A 99 3.29 -5.14 -17.16
C ASP A 99 2.22 -4.66 -16.16
N LEU A 100 1.58 -3.52 -16.43
CA LEU A 100 0.47 -2.99 -15.63
C LEU A 100 -0.86 -3.29 -16.33
N SER A 101 -1.49 -4.40 -15.95
CA SER A 101 -2.78 -4.86 -16.49
C SER A 101 -3.79 -5.21 -15.39
N PHE A 102 -3.64 -4.61 -14.22
CA PHE A 102 -4.44 -4.81 -13.01
C PHE A 102 -4.46 -3.53 -12.15
N GLY A 103 -5.42 -3.45 -11.24
CA GLY A 103 -5.41 -2.46 -10.16
C GLY A 103 -4.60 -2.92 -8.95
N PHE A 104 -4.55 -2.08 -7.90
CA PHE A 104 -3.95 -2.42 -6.62
C PHE A 104 -4.98 -2.34 -5.49
N GLY A 105 -5.11 -3.42 -4.73
CA GLY A 105 -6.07 -3.54 -3.64
C GLY A 105 -5.40 -3.47 -2.28
N GLY A 106 -4.95 -4.63 -1.79
CA GLY A 106 -4.34 -4.78 -0.46
C GLY A 106 -3.09 -3.92 -0.31
N LEU A 107 -2.95 -3.26 0.84
CA LEU A 107 -1.81 -2.40 1.18
C LEU A 107 -1.49 -2.55 2.67
N ALA A 108 -0.21 -2.71 3.00
CA ALA A 108 0.29 -2.82 4.36
C ALA A 108 1.62 -2.07 4.53
N VAL A 109 1.85 -1.56 5.74
CA VAL A 109 3.09 -0.86 6.14
C VAL A 109 3.63 -1.53 7.41
N ASP A 110 4.93 -1.80 7.46
CA ASP A 110 5.58 -2.27 8.68
C ASP A 110 5.98 -1.09 9.57
N VAL A 111 5.14 -0.79 10.56
CA VAL A 111 5.37 0.31 11.51
C VAL A 111 6.62 0.13 12.38
N LYS A 112 7.23 -1.07 12.41
CA LYS A 112 8.49 -1.33 13.12
C LYS A 112 9.72 -1.18 12.22
N ASN A 113 9.53 -1.20 10.90
CA ASN A 113 10.57 -1.00 9.89
C ASN A 113 10.13 0.10 8.91
N PRO A 114 10.33 1.38 9.27
CA PRO A 114 10.04 2.50 8.37
C PRO A 114 10.67 2.27 6.98
N GLY A 115 9.91 2.56 5.93
CA GLY A 115 10.27 2.29 4.54
C GLY A 115 9.84 0.91 4.04
N THR A 116 9.38 0.01 4.91
CA THR A 116 8.85 -1.29 4.50
C THR A 116 7.35 -1.28 4.30
N LEU A 117 6.91 -1.61 3.09
CA LEU A 117 5.49 -1.72 2.73
C LEU A 117 5.27 -2.84 1.70
N MET A 118 4.03 -3.30 1.63
CA MET A 118 3.60 -4.33 0.69
C MET A 118 2.28 -3.94 0.03
N VAL A 119 2.13 -4.27 -1.25
CA VAL A 119 0.90 -4.04 -2.01
C VAL A 119 0.56 -5.26 -2.86
N ALA A 120 -0.72 -5.56 -3.00
CA ALA A 120 -1.22 -6.70 -3.78
C ALA A 120 -2.06 -6.22 -4.97
N GLU A 121 -1.99 -6.99 -6.07
CA GLU A 121 -2.77 -6.76 -7.28
C GLU A 121 -4.27 -7.03 -7.07
N LEU A 122 -5.11 -6.38 -7.89
CA LEU A 122 -6.57 -6.48 -7.95
C LEU A 122 -7.04 -6.26 -9.40
N ASN A 123 -7.17 -7.26 -10.25
CA ASN A 123 -6.79 -8.66 -10.02
C ASN A 123 -5.87 -9.16 -11.13
N SER A 124 -4.86 -9.93 -10.75
CA SER A 124 -4.16 -10.80 -11.68
C SER A 124 -4.69 -12.22 -11.53
N TRP A 125 -5.50 -12.65 -12.50
CA TRP A 125 -6.17 -13.96 -12.49
C TRP A 125 -5.27 -15.09 -12.97
N TRP A 126 -4.23 -14.75 -13.74
CA TRP A 126 -3.27 -15.70 -14.28
C TRP A 126 -1.90 -15.02 -14.34
N PRO A 127 -0.81 -15.71 -13.96
CA PRO A 127 -0.75 -17.10 -13.53
C PRO A 127 -1.14 -17.31 -12.06
N ASP A 128 -1.06 -16.26 -11.26
CA ASP A 128 -1.42 -16.16 -9.84
C ASP A 128 -1.40 -14.65 -9.48
N GLY A 129 -1.95 -14.29 -8.32
CA GLY A 129 -1.80 -12.93 -7.79
C GLY A 129 -0.34 -12.62 -7.45
N GLN A 130 0.12 -11.39 -7.69
CA GLN A 130 1.41 -10.91 -7.20
C GLN A 130 1.26 -10.07 -5.94
N ILE A 131 2.31 -10.12 -5.12
CA ILE A 131 2.52 -9.17 -4.03
C ILE A 131 3.88 -8.52 -4.23
N TYR A 132 3.91 -7.19 -4.16
CA TYR A 132 5.13 -6.41 -4.24
C TYR A 132 5.52 -5.95 -2.84
N ARG A 133 6.79 -6.07 -2.48
CA ARG A 133 7.36 -5.57 -1.23
C ARG A 133 8.48 -4.58 -1.51
N SER A 134 8.40 -3.42 -0.88
CA SER A 134 9.47 -2.44 -0.82
C SER A 134 10.04 -2.36 0.59
N THR A 135 11.31 -1.99 0.71
CA THR A 135 12.01 -1.66 1.97
C THR A 135 12.64 -0.26 1.94
N ASP A 136 12.27 0.56 0.95
CA ASP A 136 12.81 1.89 0.66
C ASP A 136 11.69 2.89 0.29
N SER A 137 10.55 2.76 0.96
CA SER A 137 9.40 3.67 0.83
C SER A 137 8.86 3.74 -0.61
N GLY A 138 8.90 2.62 -1.32
CA GLY A 138 8.37 2.43 -2.67
C GLY A 138 9.30 2.86 -3.80
N ALA A 139 10.59 3.09 -3.52
CA ALA A 139 11.55 3.42 -4.57
C ALA A 139 11.92 2.18 -5.41
N THR A 140 12.01 1.01 -4.77
CA THR A 140 12.20 -0.28 -5.43
C THR A 140 11.27 -1.34 -4.85
N TRP A 141 10.97 -2.35 -5.67
CA TRP A 141 10.03 -3.41 -5.31
C TRP A 141 10.62 -4.78 -5.63
N SER A 142 10.34 -5.73 -4.74
CA SER A 142 10.59 -7.16 -4.91
C SER A 142 9.25 -7.88 -5.04
N THR A 143 9.19 -8.93 -5.86
CA THR A 143 7.99 -9.72 -6.07
C THR A 143 7.96 -10.94 -5.16
N PHE A 144 6.76 -11.45 -4.89
CA PHE A 144 6.56 -12.69 -4.14
C PHE A 144 6.86 -13.93 -4.97
N TRP A 145 6.75 -13.84 -6.29
CA TRP A 145 7.19 -14.90 -7.18
C TRP A 145 7.76 -14.32 -8.48
N THR A 146 8.55 -15.13 -9.16
CA THR A 146 9.07 -14.86 -10.50
C THR A 146 8.87 -16.06 -11.41
N TRP A 147 8.89 -15.84 -12.72
CA TRP A 147 8.92 -16.92 -13.68
C TRP A 147 10.27 -17.65 -13.65
N GLY A 148 10.22 -18.98 -13.60
CA GLY A 148 11.33 -19.86 -13.95
C GLY A 148 11.35 -20.15 -15.45
N ALA A 149 11.62 -21.40 -15.83
CA ALA A 149 11.33 -21.84 -17.19
C ALA A 149 9.80 -21.88 -17.36
N TYR A 150 9.25 -21.13 -18.31
CA TYR A 150 7.80 -21.09 -18.50
C TYR A 150 7.22 -22.52 -18.67
N ALA A 151 6.23 -22.97 -17.89
CA ALA A 151 5.32 -22.23 -16.99
C ALA A 151 5.58 -22.43 -15.47
N GLU A 152 6.83 -22.56 -15.04
CA GLU A 152 7.21 -22.72 -13.63
C GLU A 152 7.19 -21.40 -12.85
N ILE A 153 6.63 -21.42 -11.64
CA ILE A 153 6.63 -20.29 -10.69
C ILE A 153 7.67 -20.54 -9.60
N ASN A 154 8.66 -19.66 -9.51
CA ASN A 154 9.64 -19.62 -8.43
C ASN A 154 9.11 -18.73 -7.30
N LYS A 155 8.94 -19.29 -6.10
CA LYS A 155 8.54 -18.52 -4.91
C LYS A 155 9.74 -17.76 -4.34
N CYS A 156 9.60 -16.46 -4.17
CA CYS A 156 10.60 -15.57 -3.57
C CYS A 156 10.38 -15.36 -2.06
N TYR A 157 9.56 -16.22 -1.44
CA TYR A 157 9.29 -16.25 0.00
C TYR A 157 9.42 -17.66 0.55
N GLY A 158 9.76 -17.75 1.84
CA GLY A 158 9.65 -18.98 2.63
C GLY A 158 8.50 -18.87 3.62
N TYR A 159 7.99 -20.01 4.10
CA TYR A 159 7.07 -20.07 5.23
C TYR A 159 7.53 -21.15 6.21
N THR A 160 7.16 -20.97 7.49
CA THR A 160 7.36 -21.96 8.55
C THR A 160 6.01 -22.23 9.21
N ASP A 161 5.65 -23.50 9.36
CA ASP A 161 4.36 -23.97 9.87
C ASP A 161 4.35 -24.32 11.37
N GLY A 162 5.44 -24.00 12.09
CA GLY A 162 5.67 -24.45 13.47
C GLY A 162 4.75 -23.92 14.58
N LEU A 163 3.86 -22.95 14.34
CA LEU A 163 2.88 -22.48 15.34
C LEU A 163 1.63 -21.90 14.65
N ALA A 164 0.63 -22.75 14.41
CA ALA A 164 -0.68 -22.31 13.95
C ALA A 164 -1.47 -21.65 15.10
N SER A 165 -1.33 -20.33 15.27
CA SER A 165 -2.41 -19.46 15.74
C SER A 165 -2.13 -18.03 15.30
N THR A 166 -3.02 -17.50 14.46
CA THR A 166 -3.04 -16.17 13.82
C THR A 166 -2.03 -15.96 12.67
N MET A 167 -2.57 -15.65 11.49
CA MET A 167 -1.82 -15.24 10.30
C MET A 167 -1.06 -13.95 10.60
N LEU A 168 0.18 -14.10 11.07
CA LEU A 168 1.19 -13.06 11.08
C LEU A 168 2.26 -13.49 10.07
N ILE A 169 2.26 -12.86 8.89
CA ILE A 169 3.46 -12.80 8.06
C ILE A 169 4.45 -11.93 8.84
N ARG A 170 5.25 -12.54 9.73
CA ARG A 170 6.42 -11.91 10.33
C ARG A 170 7.57 -12.03 9.34
N LEU A 171 7.77 -11.01 8.51
CA LEU A 171 9.07 -10.81 7.88
C LEU A 171 9.97 -10.02 8.84
N TRP A 172 10.85 -10.73 9.55
CA TRP A 172 12.05 -10.15 10.15
C TRP A 172 13.20 -11.12 9.89
N GLY A 173 14.30 -10.60 9.33
CA GLY A 173 15.48 -11.38 8.97
C GLY A 173 16.35 -11.79 10.15
N ILE A 174 17.29 -12.70 9.84
CA ILE A 174 18.54 -13.02 10.56
C ILE A 174 18.32 -13.94 11.80
N ASN A 175 18.92 -15.13 11.97
CA ASN A 175 20.24 -15.65 11.59
C ASN A 175 20.20 -17.16 11.24
N ARG A 176 21.10 -17.57 10.34
CA ARG A 176 21.51 -18.96 10.10
C ARG A 176 22.58 -19.32 11.13
N LEU A 177 22.48 -20.46 11.83
CA LEU A 177 23.64 -21.23 12.31
C LEU A 177 23.27 -22.72 12.51
N GLY A 178 23.93 -23.57 11.71
CA GLY A 178 24.49 -24.87 12.08
C GLY A 178 23.59 -26.01 12.58
N GLY A 179 23.65 -27.14 11.88
CA GLY A 179 23.17 -28.46 12.32
C GLY A 179 22.73 -29.32 11.15
#